data_AF-A0A838JAU5-F1
#
_entry.id   AF-A0A838JAU5-F1
#
_cell.length_a   1.000
_cell.length_b   1.000
_cell.length_c   1.000
_cell.angle_alpha   90.00
_cell.angle_beta   90.00
_cell.angle_gamma   90.00
#
_symmetry.space_group_name_H-M   'P 1'
#
loop_
_entity.id
_entity.type
_entity.pdbx_description
1 polymer ?
#
loop_
_entity_poly.entity_id
_entity_poly.type
_entity_poly.pdbx_seq_one_letter_code
_entity_poly.pdbx_strand_id
1 'polypeptide(L)'
;VGHLYRGIEQGFRHLVEKYGEQQVFVGPPQAQMTQKYFGWPELVPVIDLNSAIKAIETIVEQGEGARGDWQDAHYGKFMQVWNEYHTMKSQDANFEPARPVIAAFTRPPLDTSDVEIITDPLTVKAATLFNVSYEAVLQVLIRMFIYHGETEEELQTLSTIAVDGMFQLIEPLGQLLTALPIGSNAPGKAAGASFEIYRTGYMLPHRYGAWRVLSERFLELANSCAQLNQHSSAPKGLTEIEQTMRKFATTLEQHCKDFKQDSY
;
A
#
# COMPACT_ATOMS: atom_id res chain seq x y z
N VAL A 1 -13.24 -8.60 12.31
CA VAL A 1 -13.46 -7.40 11.47
C VAL A 1 -14.94 -7.01 11.43
N GLY A 2 -15.88 -7.96 11.31
CA GLY A 2 -17.31 -7.67 11.20
C GLY A 2 -17.96 -6.95 12.40
N HIS A 3 -17.43 -7.07 13.61
CA HIS A 3 -17.92 -6.26 14.75
C HIS A 3 -17.62 -4.77 14.61
N LEU A 4 -16.42 -4.41 14.14
CA LEU A 4 -16.04 -3.02 13.88
C LEU A 4 -16.98 -2.40 12.85
N TYR A 5 -17.15 -3.08 11.71
CA TYR A 5 -17.98 -2.59 10.62
C TYR A 5 -19.47 -2.50 10.96
N ARG A 6 -20.00 -3.42 11.77
CA ARG A 6 -21.35 -3.28 12.35
C ARG A 6 -21.47 -2.07 13.28
N GLY A 7 -20.43 -1.76 14.05
CA GLY A 7 -20.37 -0.54 14.85
C GLY A 7 -20.36 0.73 13.98
N ILE A 8 -19.61 0.73 12.88
CA ILE A 8 -19.59 1.83 11.90
C ILE A 8 -20.98 2.02 11.26
N GLU A 9 -21.65 0.93 10.87
CA GLU A 9 -23.01 0.97 10.32
C GLU A 9 -24.00 1.60 11.31
N GLN A 10 -23.97 1.15 12.57
CA GLN A 10 -24.80 1.73 13.63
C GLN A 10 -24.49 3.22 13.84
N GLY A 11 -23.21 3.60 13.77
CA GLY A 11 -22.77 4.99 13.81
C GLY A 11 -23.40 5.84 12.71
N PHE A 12 -23.36 5.38 11.46
CA PHE A 12 -24.01 6.09 10.33
C PHE A 12 -25.52 6.22 10.54
N ARG A 13 -26.21 5.13 10.92
CA ARG A 13 -27.66 5.16 11.18
C ARG A 13 -28.02 6.17 12.26
N HIS A 14 -27.27 6.16 13.38
CA HIS A 14 -27.49 7.08 14.49
C HIS A 14 -27.24 8.55 14.10
N LEU A 15 -26.17 8.82 13.34
CA LEU A 15 -25.89 10.17 12.87
C LEU A 15 -26.98 10.69 11.93
N VAL A 16 -27.49 9.85 11.03
CA VAL A 16 -28.58 10.22 10.11
C VAL A 16 -29.89 10.42 10.86
N GLU A 17 -30.22 9.58 11.84
CA GLU A 17 -31.38 9.76 12.71
C GLU A 17 -31.32 11.10 13.47
N LYS A 18 -30.14 11.46 13.98
CA LYS A 18 -29.95 12.65 14.82
C LYS A 18 -29.87 13.95 14.03
N TYR A 19 -29.18 13.95 12.89
CA TYR A 19 -28.83 15.17 12.15
C TYR A 19 -29.50 15.29 10.78
N GLY A 20 -30.11 14.21 10.28
CA GLY A 20 -30.63 14.11 8.92
C GLY A 20 -29.54 13.79 7.91
N GLU A 21 -29.90 13.05 6.85
CA GLU A 21 -28.94 12.50 5.88
C GLU A 21 -28.09 13.58 5.19
N GLN A 22 -28.70 14.69 4.79
CA GLN A 22 -28.01 15.81 4.12
C GLN A 22 -26.94 16.48 4.99
N GLN A 23 -27.03 16.38 6.33
CA GLN A 23 -26.05 16.95 7.25
C GLN A 23 -24.92 15.98 7.59
N VAL A 24 -25.07 14.70 7.25
CA VAL A 24 -24.06 13.66 7.46
C VAL A 24 -23.22 13.49 6.20
N PHE A 25 -23.87 13.44 5.03
CA PHE A 25 -23.21 13.25 3.73
C PHE A 25 -22.96 14.59 3.04
N VAL A 26 -21.95 15.31 3.54
CA VAL A 26 -21.65 16.71 3.16
C VAL A 26 -20.56 16.86 2.09
N GLY A 27 -19.85 15.78 1.75
CA GLY A 27 -18.80 15.79 0.74
C GLY A 27 -19.37 15.87 -0.69
N PRO A 28 -18.65 16.46 -1.65
CA PRO A 28 -19.10 16.45 -3.04
C PRO A 28 -19.11 15.00 -3.58
N PRO A 29 -20.21 14.53 -4.21
CA PRO A 29 -20.29 13.17 -4.74
C PRO A 29 -19.17 12.81 -5.72
N GLN A 30 -18.65 13.80 -6.43
CA GLN A 30 -17.57 13.64 -7.40
C GLN A 30 -16.25 13.28 -6.72
N ALA A 31 -16.06 13.60 -5.43
CA ALA A 31 -14.85 13.26 -4.67
C ALA A 31 -14.75 11.78 -4.27
N GLN A 32 -15.78 10.98 -4.55
CA GLN A 32 -15.76 9.55 -4.27
C GLN A 32 -14.86 8.81 -5.27
N MET A 33 -14.00 7.94 -4.76
CA MET A 33 -13.30 6.96 -5.61
C MET A 33 -14.25 5.80 -5.93
N THR A 34 -14.23 5.35 -7.17
CA THR A 34 -15.16 4.34 -7.69
C THR A 34 -14.44 3.31 -8.55
N GLN A 35 -15.18 2.30 -9.01
CA GLN A 35 -14.73 1.33 -10.00
C GLN A 35 -14.05 1.94 -11.24
N LYS A 36 -14.33 3.21 -11.58
CA LYS A 36 -13.68 3.92 -12.69
C LYS A 36 -12.15 3.93 -12.54
N TYR A 37 -11.65 4.09 -11.31
CA TYR A 37 -10.22 4.25 -11.04
C TYR A 37 -9.53 2.92 -10.74
N PHE A 38 -10.24 1.96 -10.14
CA PHE A 38 -9.66 0.72 -9.62
C PHE A 38 -10.11 -0.55 -10.36
N GLY A 39 -11.16 -0.48 -11.19
CA GLY A 39 -11.70 -1.63 -11.91
C GLY A 39 -12.52 -2.61 -11.05
N TRP A 40 -12.69 -2.35 -9.75
CA TRP A 40 -13.46 -3.21 -8.84
C TRP A 40 -14.95 -2.82 -8.83
N PRO A 41 -15.87 -3.67 -9.33
CA PRO A 41 -17.30 -3.38 -9.37
C PRO A 41 -17.91 -3.07 -8.00
N GLU A 42 -17.32 -3.62 -6.95
CA GLU A 42 -17.77 -3.48 -5.56
C GLU A 42 -17.41 -2.12 -4.96
N LEU A 43 -16.48 -1.37 -5.57
CA LEU A 43 -16.09 -0.03 -5.15
C LEU A 43 -17.12 1.01 -5.62
N VAL A 44 -18.21 1.11 -4.84
CA VAL A 44 -19.33 2.03 -5.08
C VAL A 44 -19.12 3.38 -4.38
N PRO A 45 -19.60 4.49 -4.96
CA PRO A 45 -19.55 5.79 -4.29
C PRO A 45 -20.46 5.81 -3.06
N VAL A 46 -19.98 6.37 -1.95
CA VAL A 46 -20.75 6.56 -0.72
C VAL A 46 -21.27 7.99 -0.65
N ILE A 47 -22.55 8.18 -0.98
CA ILE A 47 -23.20 9.49 -1.12
C ILE A 47 -24.45 9.65 -0.24
N ASP A 48 -24.89 8.56 0.37
CA ASP A 48 -26.07 8.48 1.23
C ASP A 48 -25.94 7.30 2.21
N LEU A 49 -26.91 7.15 3.12
CA LEU A 49 -26.88 6.07 4.11
C LEU A 49 -26.94 4.69 3.46
N ASN A 50 -27.72 4.54 2.40
CA ASN A 50 -27.91 3.26 1.72
C ASN A 50 -26.61 2.77 1.05
N SER A 51 -25.91 3.65 0.36
CA SER A 51 -24.61 3.38 -0.26
C SER A 51 -23.52 3.13 0.78
N ALA A 52 -23.54 3.84 1.93
CA ALA A 52 -22.65 3.56 3.05
C ALA A 52 -22.85 2.15 3.62
N ILE A 53 -24.10 1.76 3.87
CA ILE A 53 -24.45 0.41 4.35
C ILE A 53 -24.00 -0.63 3.32
N LYS A 54 -24.28 -0.41 2.03
CA LYS A 54 -23.87 -1.32 0.96
C LYS A 54 -22.35 -1.52 0.93
N ALA A 55 -21.56 -0.44 1.03
CA ALA A 55 -20.10 -0.53 1.08
C ALA A 55 -19.61 -1.31 2.32
N ILE A 56 -20.26 -1.11 3.48
CA ILE A 56 -19.95 -1.86 4.70
C ILE A 56 -20.27 -3.34 4.55
N GLU A 57 -21.42 -3.68 4.00
CA GLU A 57 -21.86 -5.06 3.78
C GLU A 57 -20.88 -5.79 2.86
N THR A 58 -20.49 -5.18 1.75
CA THR A 58 -19.45 -5.70 0.84
C THR A 58 -18.16 -6.04 1.60
N ILE A 59 -17.66 -5.14 2.46
CA ILE A 59 -16.40 -5.38 3.20
C ILE A 59 -16.54 -6.58 4.15
N VAL A 60 -17.68 -6.69 4.84
CA VAL A 60 -17.96 -7.80 5.75
C VAL A 60 -18.10 -9.12 4.99
N GLU A 61 -18.78 -9.12 3.84
CA GLU A 61 -18.98 -10.30 2.99
C GLU A 61 -17.67 -10.81 2.40
N GLN A 62 -16.85 -9.94 1.80
CA GLN A 62 -15.55 -10.35 1.26
C GLN A 62 -14.57 -10.81 2.34
N GLY A 63 -14.61 -10.19 3.53
CA GLY A 63 -13.74 -10.54 4.65
C GLY A 63 -14.11 -11.86 5.32
N GLU A 64 -15.35 -11.95 5.83
CA GLU A 64 -15.78 -13.03 6.73
C GLU A 64 -16.89 -13.90 6.14
N GLY A 65 -17.50 -13.50 5.02
CA GLY A 65 -18.63 -14.23 4.43
C GLY A 65 -19.85 -14.34 5.34
N ALA A 66 -20.04 -13.38 6.24
CA ALA A 66 -20.98 -13.46 7.37
C ALA A 66 -22.46 -13.68 6.98
N ARG A 67 -22.81 -13.59 5.70
CA ARG A 67 -24.16 -13.78 5.15
C ARG A 67 -24.24 -14.80 4.00
N GLY A 68 -23.17 -15.54 3.69
CA GLY A 68 -23.10 -16.45 2.53
C GLY A 68 -21.99 -17.52 2.61
N ASP A 69 -21.45 -17.91 1.46
CA ASP A 69 -20.39 -18.94 1.31
C ASP A 69 -19.04 -18.44 1.85
N TRP A 70 -18.89 -18.51 3.18
CA TRP A 70 -17.67 -18.10 3.90
C TRP A 70 -16.39 -18.79 3.41
N GLN A 71 -16.51 -19.92 2.73
CA GLN A 71 -15.40 -20.65 2.11
C GLN A 71 -14.69 -19.81 1.05
N ASP A 72 -15.43 -19.03 0.26
CA ASP A 72 -14.87 -18.19 -0.80
C ASP A 72 -14.41 -16.81 -0.29
N ALA A 73 -14.83 -16.42 0.92
CA ALA A 73 -14.36 -15.22 1.61
C ALA A 73 -12.91 -15.37 2.09
N HIS A 74 -12.28 -14.25 2.46
CA HIS A 74 -10.88 -14.25 2.92
C HIS A 74 -10.66 -15.21 4.10
N TYR A 75 -11.57 -15.24 5.07
CA TYR A 75 -11.51 -16.18 6.20
C TYR A 75 -11.45 -17.64 5.74
N GLY A 76 -12.34 -18.06 4.82
CA GLY A 76 -12.37 -19.42 4.30
C GLY A 76 -11.08 -19.80 3.57
N LYS A 77 -10.58 -18.91 2.72
CA LYS A 77 -9.30 -19.10 2.02
C LYS A 77 -8.12 -19.27 2.98
N PHE A 78 -8.03 -18.44 4.02
CA PHE A 78 -6.97 -18.59 5.03
C PHE A 78 -7.11 -19.88 5.85
N MET A 79 -8.35 -20.29 6.16
CA MET A 79 -8.60 -21.56 6.83
C MET A 79 -8.20 -22.75 5.95
N GLN A 80 -8.43 -22.68 4.64
CA GLN A 80 -7.98 -23.69 3.70
C GLN A 80 -6.44 -23.80 3.71
N VAL A 81 -5.72 -22.68 3.57
CA VAL A 81 -4.25 -22.67 3.64
C VAL A 81 -3.75 -23.25 4.97
N TRP A 82 -4.40 -22.91 6.08
CA TRP A 82 -4.06 -23.44 7.41
C TRP A 82 -4.26 -24.95 7.49
N ASN A 83 -5.39 -25.48 6.98
CA ASN A 83 -5.68 -26.92 6.95
C ASN A 83 -4.70 -27.68 6.05
N GLU A 84 -4.38 -27.14 4.87
CA GLU A 84 -3.40 -27.72 3.95
C GLU A 84 -2.01 -27.79 4.60
N TYR A 85 -1.57 -26.70 5.24
CA TYR A 85 -0.32 -26.68 5.99
C TYR A 85 -0.26 -27.74 7.09
N HIS A 86 -1.30 -27.86 7.92
CA HIS A 86 -1.34 -28.86 8.99
C HIS A 86 -1.37 -30.29 8.46
N THR A 87 -2.06 -30.52 7.34
CA THR A 87 -2.06 -31.81 6.65
C THR A 87 -0.65 -32.17 6.20
N MET A 88 0.05 -31.27 5.52
CA MET A 88 1.43 -31.50 5.07
C MET A 88 2.39 -31.69 6.25
N LYS A 89 2.27 -30.90 7.32
CA LYS A 89 3.10 -31.01 8.53
C LYS A 89 2.89 -32.32 9.29
N SER A 90 1.67 -32.88 9.25
CA SER A 90 1.39 -34.20 9.82
C SER A 90 2.03 -35.35 9.05
N GLN A 91 2.26 -35.16 7.74
CA GLN A 91 2.90 -36.12 6.85
C GLN A 91 4.42 -36.00 6.89
N ASP A 92 4.94 -34.78 7.02
CA ASP A 92 6.36 -34.49 7.19
C ASP A 92 6.56 -33.39 8.24
N ALA A 93 7.08 -33.79 9.41
CA ALA A 93 7.35 -32.86 10.51
C ALA A 93 8.42 -31.80 10.15
N ASN A 94 9.26 -32.05 9.15
CA ASN A 94 10.28 -31.11 8.67
C ASN A 94 9.78 -30.19 7.55
N PHE A 95 8.50 -30.27 7.17
CA PHE A 95 7.94 -29.42 6.14
C PHE A 95 7.96 -27.94 6.56
N GLU A 96 8.85 -27.17 5.94
CA GLU A 96 9.03 -25.72 6.13
C GLU A 96 8.90 -25.01 4.76
N PRO A 97 7.67 -24.64 4.33
CA PRO A 97 7.42 -24.13 2.99
C PRO A 97 7.84 -22.67 2.79
N ALA A 98 8.17 -21.96 3.87
CA ALA A 98 8.56 -20.56 3.83
C ALA A 98 10.08 -20.39 3.89
N ARG A 99 10.59 -19.32 3.27
CA ARG A 99 11.96 -18.84 3.52
C ARG A 99 12.11 -18.49 5.02
N PRO A 100 13.32 -18.59 5.61
CA PRO A 100 13.55 -18.32 7.03
C PRO A 100 13.58 -16.81 7.33
N VAL A 101 12.49 -16.12 6.97
CA VAL A 101 12.31 -14.68 7.10
C VAL A 101 11.89 -14.35 8.52
N ILE A 102 12.46 -13.29 9.09
CA ILE A 102 12.01 -12.72 10.37
C ILE A 102 11.77 -11.22 10.23
N ALA A 103 10.97 -10.66 11.13
CA ALA A 103 10.81 -9.22 11.24
C ALA A 103 12.14 -8.60 11.66
N ALA A 104 12.68 -7.71 10.82
CA ALA A 104 13.91 -6.99 11.07
C ALA A 104 13.79 -5.58 10.51
N PHE A 105 14.43 -4.61 11.16
CA PHE A 105 14.26 -3.19 10.87
C PHE A 105 15.58 -2.53 10.48
N THR A 106 15.50 -1.44 9.72
CA THR A 106 16.68 -0.62 9.39
C THR A 106 17.17 0.22 10.58
N ARG A 107 16.30 0.43 11.56
CA ARG A 107 16.55 1.17 12.80
C ARG A 107 15.57 0.73 13.90
N PRO A 108 15.88 0.93 15.18
CA PRO A 108 14.94 0.65 16.26
C PRO A 108 13.62 1.43 16.11
N PRO A 109 12.46 0.77 16.19
CA PRO A 109 11.15 1.42 16.31
C PRO A 109 11.05 2.27 17.58
N LEU A 110 10.10 3.22 17.60
CA LEU A 110 9.90 4.11 18.75
C LEU A 110 9.11 3.46 19.89
N ASP A 111 8.27 2.49 19.56
CA ASP A 111 7.27 1.86 20.43
C ASP A 111 7.69 0.47 20.94
N THR A 112 8.80 -0.08 20.46
CA THR A 112 9.36 -1.35 20.92
C THR A 112 10.89 -1.36 20.81
N SER A 113 11.54 -2.03 21.77
CA SER A 113 13.01 -2.20 21.80
C SER A 113 13.47 -3.60 21.39
N ASP A 114 12.57 -4.58 21.39
CA ASP A 114 12.91 -5.99 21.23
C ASP A 114 12.70 -6.42 19.77
N VAL A 115 13.54 -5.88 18.88
CA VAL A 115 13.49 -6.17 17.45
C VAL A 115 14.88 -6.47 16.89
N GLU A 116 14.91 -7.29 15.84
CA GLU A 116 16.14 -7.50 15.08
C GLU A 116 16.45 -6.29 14.20
N ILE A 117 17.72 -5.90 14.19
CA ILE A 117 18.23 -4.82 13.34
C ILE A 117 18.99 -5.43 12.18
N ILE A 118 18.70 -4.96 10.98
CA ILE A 118 19.44 -5.32 9.76
C ILE A 118 20.81 -4.65 9.86
N THR A 119 21.88 -5.44 9.93
CA THR A 119 23.26 -4.93 9.98
C THR A 119 24.02 -5.14 8.68
N ASP A 120 23.54 -6.02 7.79
CA ASP A 120 24.12 -6.20 6.46
C ASP A 120 23.94 -4.93 5.61
N PRO A 121 25.02 -4.27 5.14
CA PRO A 121 24.92 -2.96 4.48
C PRO A 121 24.11 -2.98 3.17
N LEU A 122 24.12 -4.08 2.43
CA LEU A 122 23.35 -4.20 1.20
C LEU A 122 21.86 -4.33 1.52
N THR A 123 21.53 -5.14 2.52
CA THR A 123 20.16 -5.38 2.98
C THR A 123 19.55 -4.14 3.61
N VAL A 124 20.32 -3.33 4.36
CA VAL A 124 19.87 -2.02 4.85
C VAL A 124 19.45 -1.12 3.69
N LYS A 125 20.25 -1.05 2.61
CA LYS A 125 19.93 -0.24 1.43
C LYS A 125 18.67 -0.74 0.70
N ALA A 126 18.55 -2.06 0.51
CA ALA A 126 17.37 -2.66 -0.10
C ALA A 126 16.10 -2.45 0.73
N ALA A 127 16.19 -2.61 2.05
CA ALA A 127 15.07 -2.40 2.97
C ALA A 127 14.66 -0.93 3.04
N THR A 128 15.64 -0.02 3.03
CA THR A 128 15.37 1.43 2.94
C THR A 128 14.67 1.76 1.62
N LEU A 129 15.13 1.22 0.49
CA LEU A 129 14.50 1.42 -0.81
C LEU A 129 13.05 0.91 -0.81
N PHE A 130 12.79 -0.28 -0.25
CA PHE A 130 11.44 -0.81 -0.07
C PHE A 130 10.56 0.13 0.76
N ASN A 131 11.02 0.54 1.95
CA ASN A 131 10.26 1.37 2.88
C ASN A 131 9.92 2.73 2.28
N VAL A 132 10.88 3.40 1.63
CA VAL A 132 10.65 4.71 0.99
C VAL A 132 9.78 4.58 -0.26
N SER A 133 9.87 3.46 -1.01
CA SER A 133 8.95 3.18 -2.13
C SER A 133 7.52 2.99 -1.65
N TYR A 134 7.33 2.26 -0.55
CA TYR A 134 6.03 2.08 0.09
C TYR A 134 5.45 3.42 0.55
N GLU A 135 6.26 4.25 1.21
CA GLU A 135 5.85 5.61 1.60
C GLU A 135 5.42 6.45 0.39
N ALA A 136 6.16 6.38 -0.73
CA ALA A 136 5.80 7.10 -1.95
C ALA A 136 4.47 6.62 -2.56
N VAL A 137 4.22 5.31 -2.60
CA VAL A 137 2.94 4.74 -3.05
C VAL A 137 1.78 5.18 -2.14
N LEU A 138 1.98 5.17 -0.82
CA LEU A 138 0.99 5.69 0.13
C LEU A 138 0.71 7.19 -0.10
N GLN A 139 1.73 7.98 -0.43
CA GLN A 139 1.53 9.41 -0.72
C GLN A 139 0.74 9.66 -2.02
N VAL A 140 0.92 8.81 -3.04
CA VAL A 140 0.07 8.83 -4.24
C VAL A 140 -1.38 8.51 -3.87
N LEU A 141 -1.62 7.47 -3.06
CA LEU A 141 -2.96 7.11 -2.57
C LEU A 141 -3.59 8.23 -1.72
N ILE A 142 -2.83 8.83 -0.82
CA ILE A 142 -3.29 9.96 -0.02
C ILE A 142 -3.68 11.10 -0.95
N ARG A 143 -2.80 11.51 -1.89
CA ARG A 143 -3.11 12.60 -2.84
C ARG A 143 -4.41 12.34 -3.59
N MET A 144 -4.60 11.11 -4.03
CA MET A 144 -5.80 10.69 -4.71
C MET A 144 -7.04 10.81 -3.81
N PHE A 145 -6.99 10.48 -2.52
CA PHE A 145 -8.15 10.60 -1.63
C PHE A 145 -8.41 12.00 -1.07
N ILE A 146 -7.42 12.89 -1.06
CA ILE A 146 -7.57 14.30 -0.61
C ILE A 146 -7.48 15.30 -1.76
N TYR A 147 -7.76 14.83 -2.99
CA TYR A 147 -7.54 15.61 -4.20
C TYR A 147 -8.38 16.90 -4.20
N HIS A 148 -7.84 17.93 -4.86
CA HIS A 148 -8.52 19.21 -5.01
C HIS A 148 -8.04 19.87 -6.30
N GLY A 149 -8.95 20.02 -7.26
CA GLY A 149 -8.66 20.57 -8.58
C GLY A 149 -8.04 19.58 -9.56
N GLU A 150 -7.80 18.32 -9.17
CA GLU A 150 -7.40 17.29 -10.11
C GLU A 150 -8.45 17.06 -11.20
N THR A 151 -7.98 16.90 -12.44
CA THR A 151 -8.82 16.43 -13.55
C THR A 151 -9.04 14.92 -13.48
N GLU A 152 -9.99 14.39 -14.25
CA GLU A 152 -10.21 12.93 -14.30
C GLU A 152 -8.99 12.15 -14.81
N GLU A 153 -8.25 12.72 -15.76
CA GLU A 153 -7.01 12.14 -16.31
C GLU A 153 -5.89 12.12 -15.25
N GLU A 154 -5.77 13.20 -14.49
CA GLU A 154 -4.85 13.32 -13.37
C GLU A 154 -5.16 12.27 -12.28
N LEU A 155 -6.44 12.08 -11.93
CA LEU A 155 -6.87 11.03 -10.98
C LEU A 155 -6.62 9.62 -11.52
N GLN A 156 -6.87 9.37 -12.81
CA GLN A 156 -6.57 8.09 -13.43
C GLN A 156 -5.07 7.78 -13.40
N THR A 157 -4.24 8.80 -13.62
CA THR A 157 -2.78 8.70 -13.51
C THR A 157 -2.36 8.31 -12.10
N LEU A 158 -2.87 9.02 -11.07
CA LEU A 158 -2.57 8.70 -9.67
C LEU A 158 -3.02 7.28 -9.30
N SER A 159 -4.23 6.87 -9.70
CA SER A 159 -4.73 5.52 -9.46
C SER A 159 -3.84 4.45 -10.11
N THR A 160 -3.44 4.68 -11.36
CA THR A 160 -2.58 3.75 -12.11
C THR A 160 -1.22 3.61 -11.43
N ILE A 161 -0.60 4.73 -11.02
CA ILE A 161 0.68 4.71 -10.29
C ILE A 161 0.54 4.01 -8.93
N ALA A 162 -0.56 4.22 -8.21
CA ALA A 162 -0.80 3.56 -6.93
C ALA A 162 -0.91 2.03 -7.08
N VAL A 163 -1.72 1.56 -8.04
CA VAL A 163 -1.91 0.14 -8.33
C VAL A 163 -0.63 -0.49 -8.88
N ASP A 164 -0.05 0.10 -9.92
CA ASP A 164 1.20 -0.39 -10.51
C ASP A 164 2.34 -0.36 -9.49
N GLY A 165 2.39 0.64 -8.61
CA GLY A 165 3.39 0.73 -7.54
C GLY A 165 3.35 -0.48 -6.59
N MET A 166 2.16 -0.98 -6.26
CA MET A 166 2.04 -2.17 -5.42
C MET A 166 2.64 -3.42 -6.10
N PHE A 167 2.35 -3.65 -7.38
CA PHE A 167 2.77 -4.86 -8.11
C PHE A 167 4.18 -4.76 -8.71
N GLN A 168 4.59 -3.57 -9.13
CA GLN A 168 5.83 -3.36 -9.89
C GLN A 168 6.97 -2.79 -9.03
N LEU A 169 6.67 -2.26 -7.82
CA LEU A 169 7.68 -1.81 -6.87
C LEU A 169 7.64 -2.62 -5.57
N ILE A 170 6.49 -2.63 -4.86
CA ILE A 170 6.41 -3.18 -3.50
C ILE A 170 6.56 -4.69 -3.49
N GLU A 171 5.79 -5.41 -4.31
CA GLU A 171 5.90 -6.87 -4.43
C GLU A 171 7.32 -7.34 -4.76
N PRO A 172 7.99 -6.89 -5.85
CA PRO A 172 9.31 -7.39 -6.20
C PRO A 172 10.40 -6.98 -5.20
N LEU A 173 10.35 -5.76 -4.65
CA LEU A 173 11.29 -5.37 -3.57
C LEU A 173 11.08 -6.21 -2.31
N GLY A 174 9.83 -6.51 -1.94
CA GLY A 174 9.50 -7.36 -0.81
C GLY A 174 10.00 -8.80 -1.01
N GLN A 175 9.76 -9.39 -2.18
CA GLN A 175 10.24 -10.73 -2.52
C GLN A 175 11.77 -10.81 -2.52
N LEU A 176 12.45 -9.77 -3.00
CA LEU A 176 13.89 -9.65 -2.99
C LEU A 176 14.46 -9.65 -1.56
N LEU A 177 13.87 -8.88 -0.64
CA LEU A 177 14.30 -8.83 0.76
C LEU A 177 14.31 -10.19 1.43
N THR A 178 13.32 -11.05 1.12
CA THR A 178 13.23 -12.38 1.73
C THR A 178 14.37 -13.34 1.35
N ALA A 179 15.27 -12.94 0.45
CA ALA A 179 16.49 -13.68 0.10
C ALA A 179 17.78 -13.02 0.63
N LEU A 180 17.69 -11.83 1.25
CA LEU A 180 18.84 -11.08 1.73
C LEU A 180 19.08 -11.32 3.22
N PRO A 181 20.35 -11.47 3.65
CA PRO A 181 20.69 -11.76 5.04
C PRO A 181 20.47 -10.54 5.93
N ILE A 182 20.06 -10.75 7.18
CA ILE A 182 19.96 -9.65 8.16
C ILE A 182 21.35 -9.15 8.54
N GLY A 183 22.29 -10.07 8.75
CA GLY A 183 23.62 -9.79 9.27
C GLY A 183 24.16 -10.91 10.13
N SER A 184 25.35 -10.72 10.72
CA SER A 184 25.97 -11.71 11.60
C SER A 184 25.23 -11.89 12.93
N ASN A 185 24.36 -10.96 13.30
CA ASN A 185 23.47 -11.04 14.47
C ASN A 185 22.34 -12.07 14.30
N ALA A 186 21.95 -12.40 13.06
CA ALA A 186 20.91 -13.41 12.79
C ALA A 186 21.34 -14.37 11.66
N PRO A 187 22.30 -15.27 11.90
CA PRO A 187 22.81 -16.18 10.89
C PRO A 187 21.72 -17.08 10.30
N GLY A 188 21.69 -17.21 8.96
CA GLY A 188 20.73 -18.06 8.25
C GLY A 188 19.30 -17.50 8.20
N LYS A 189 19.06 -16.29 8.72
CA LYS A 189 17.78 -15.60 8.64
C LYS A 189 17.80 -14.54 7.54
N ALA A 190 16.66 -14.37 6.89
CA ALA A 190 16.45 -13.35 5.87
C ALA A 190 15.56 -12.22 6.38
N ALA A 191 15.74 -11.02 5.81
CA ALA A 191 14.96 -9.86 6.20
C ALA A 191 13.55 -9.88 5.59
N GLY A 192 12.55 -9.54 6.40
CA GLY A 192 11.20 -9.24 5.91
C GLY A 192 11.06 -7.78 5.50
N ALA A 193 9.99 -7.49 4.76
CA ALA A 193 9.53 -6.12 4.54
C ALA A 193 9.04 -5.51 5.86
N SER A 194 9.71 -4.47 6.36
CA SER A 194 9.38 -3.85 7.66
C SER A 194 8.28 -2.79 7.57
N PHE A 195 8.03 -2.23 6.38
CA PHE A 195 7.05 -1.16 6.14
C PHE A 195 7.27 0.06 7.05
N GLU A 196 8.53 0.36 7.37
CA GLU A 196 8.87 1.54 8.18
C GLU A 196 8.46 2.83 7.47
N ILE A 197 7.78 3.72 8.19
CA ILE A 197 7.47 5.06 7.72
C ILE A 197 8.46 6.03 8.36
N TYR A 198 9.22 6.75 7.54
CA TYR A 198 10.28 7.63 8.04
C TYR A 198 9.79 9.04 8.33
N ARG A 199 8.81 9.52 7.55
CA ARG A 199 8.20 10.84 7.71
C ARG A 199 6.69 10.71 7.67
N THR A 200 5.99 11.35 8.61
CA THR A 200 4.54 11.52 8.51
C THR A 200 4.20 12.28 7.23
N GLY A 201 3.30 11.69 6.43
CA GLY A 201 2.97 12.09 5.06
C GLY A 201 2.28 13.44 4.93
N TYR A 202 3.02 14.52 5.18
CA TYR A 202 2.60 15.85 4.77
C TYR A 202 2.56 15.89 3.24
N MET A 203 1.35 15.89 2.69
CA MET A 203 1.10 16.26 1.31
C MET A 203 0.96 17.78 1.24
N LEU A 204 1.58 18.38 0.23
CA LEU A 204 1.36 19.78 -0.06
C LEU A 204 -0.10 19.95 -0.51
N PRO A 205 -0.83 20.98 -0.02
CA PRO A 205 -2.23 21.17 -0.39
C PRO A 205 -2.38 21.64 -1.84
N HIS A 206 -1.36 22.32 -2.37
CA HIS A 206 -1.35 22.88 -3.72
C HIS A 206 -1.01 21.82 -4.76
N ARG A 207 -1.87 21.69 -5.77
CA ARG A 207 -1.79 20.67 -6.83
C ARG A 207 -0.41 20.59 -7.48
N TYR A 208 0.13 21.70 -7.97
CA TYR A 208 1.46 21.72 -8.59
C TYR A 208 2.57 21.24 -7.64
N GLY A 209 2.60 21.76 -6.41
CA GLY A 209 3.60 21.38 -5.42
C GLY A 209 3.53 19.89 -5.08
N ALA A 210 2.32 19.36 -4.87
CA ALA A 210 2.12 17.95 -4.55
C ALA A 210 2.65 17.02 -5.65
N TRP A 211 2.28 17.28 -6.90
CA TRP A 211 2.71 16.46 -8.04
C TRP A 211 4.21 16.58 -8.30
N ARG A 212 4.77 17.78 -8.16
CA ARG A 212 6.21 18.00 -8.32
C ARG A 212 7.02 17.20 -7.28
N VAL A 213 6.62 17.24 -6.01
CA VAL A 213 7.27 16.47 -4.94
C VAL A 213 7.14 14.97 -5.18
N LEU A 214 5.98 14.47 -5.63
CA LEU A 214 5.82 13.06 -5.96
C LEU A 214 6.76 12.63 -7.11
N SER A 215 6.84 13.43 -8.17
CA SER A 215 7.75 13.18 -9.30
C SER A 215 9.21 13.13 -8.84
N GLU A 216 9.65 14.12 -8.05
CA GLU A 216 11.00 14.18 -7.51
C GLU A 216 11.32 12.98 -6.61
N ARG A 217 10.38 12.57 -5.75
CA ARG A 217 10.53 11.37 -4.90
C ARG A 217 10.76 10.11 -5.71
N PHE A 218 9.97 9.87 -6.76
CA PHE A 218 10.19 8.69 -7.62
C PHE A 218 11.51 8.76 -8.39
N LEU A 219 11.97 9.96 -8.77
CA LEU A 219 13.28 10.14 -9.40
C LEU A 219 14.42 9.87 -8.42
N GLU A 220 14.32 10.33 -7.17
CA GLU A 220 15.28 10.02 -6.10
C GLU A 220 15.34 8.52 -5.84
N LEU A 221 14.18 7.86 -5.71
CA LEU A 221 14.07 6.41 -5.57
C LEU A 221 14.74 5.66 -6.73
N ALA A 222 14.49 6.09 -7.97
CA ALA A 222 15.13 5.50 -9.15
C ALA A 222 16.66 5.63 -9.08
N ASN A 223 17.17 6.78 -8.68
CA ASN A 223 18.61 7.01 -8.54
C ASN A 223 19.22 6.16 -7.42
N SER A 224 18.54 6.02 -6.28
CA SER A 224 18.95 5.10 -5.21
C SER A 224 18.92 3.64 -5.65
N CYS A 225 17.91 3.24 -6.43
CA CYS A 225 17.82 1.90 -7.02
C CYS A 225 18.98 1.63 -7.99
N ALA A 226 19.30 2.60 -8.86
CA ALA A 226 20.42 2.51 -9.79
C ALA A 226 21.77 2.36 -9.05
N GLN A 227 21.98 3.12 -7.96
CA GLN A 227 23.17 2.99 -7.12
C GLN A 227 23.25 1.62 -6.43
N LEU A 228 22.13 1.09 -5.96
CA LEU A 228 22.06 -0.25 -5.39
C LEU A 228 22.42 -1.32 -6.43
N ASN A 229 21.96 -1.17 -7.66
CA ASN A 229 22.19 -2.08 -8.78
C ASN A 229 23.67 -2.11 -9.24
N GLN A 230 24.47 -1.09 -8.90
CA GLN A 230 25.92 -1.06 -9.19
C GLN A 230 26.73 -1.93 -8.22
N HIS A 231 26.14 -2.42 -7.13
CA HIS A 231 26.86 -3.27 -6.19
C HIS A 231 27.16 -4.63 -6.82
N SER A 232 28.35 -5.19 -6.59
CA SER A 232 28.75 -6.48 -7.17
C SER A 232 27.86 -7.65 -6.76
N SER A 233 27.23 -7.54 -5.58
CA SER A 233 26.27 -8.50 -5.02
C SER A 233 24.83 -8.02 -5.15
N ALA A 234 24.55 -7.09 -6.06
CA ALA A 234 23.20 -6.55 -6.24
C ALA A 234 22.19 -7.66 -6.56
N PRO A 235 21.01 -7.64 -5.90
CA PRO A 235 19.94 -8.56 -6.23
C PRO A 235 19.40 -8.34 -7.65
N LYS A 236 18.91 -9.41 -8.27
CA LYS A 236 18.29 -9.36 -9.60
C LYS A 236 16.95 -8.62 -9.55
N GLY A 237 16.53 -8.04 -10.67
CA GLY A 237 15.23 -7.36 -10.81
C GLY A 237 15.24 -5.86 -10.50
N LEU A 238 16.36 -5.32 -10.00
CA LEU A 238 16.47 -3.88 -9.68
C LEU A 238 16.39 -2.98 -10.92
N THR A 239 16.76 -3.49 -12.09
CA THR A 239 16.67 -2.73 -13.36
C THR A 239 15.23 -2.42 -13.73
N GLU A 240 14.33 -3.41 -13.65
CA GLU A 240 12.91 -3.27 -13.96
C GLU A 240 12.21 -2.36 -12.94
N ILE A 241 12.57 -2.49 -11.66
CA ILE A 241 12.10 -1.61 -10.57
C ILE A 241 12.54 -0.17 -10.83
N GLU A 242 13.82 0.06 -11.14
CA GLU A 242 14.35 1.39 -11.48
C GLU A 242 13.58 2.00 -12.67
N GLN A 243 13.40 1.25 -13.75
CA GLN A 243 12.68 1.71 -14.94
C GLN A 243 11.24 2.12 -14.61
N THR A 244 10.56 1.36 -13.75
CA THR A 244 9.21 1.67 -13.27
C THR A 244 9.20 2.97 -12.47
N MET A 245 10.13 3.17 -11.54
CA MET A 245 10.26 4.42 -10.79
C MET A 245 10.49 5.63 -11.71
N ARG A 246 11.38 5.49 -12.72
CA ARG A 246 11.60 6.55 -13.71
C ARG A 246 10.35 6.86 -14.52
N LYS A 247 9.62 5.82 -14.96
CA LYS A 247 8.35 5.98 -15.66
C LYS A 247 7.35 6.78 -14.83
N PHE A 248 7.15 6.43 -13.55
CA PHE A 248 6.26 7.18 -12.67
C PHE A 248 6.70 8.63 -12.50
N ALA A 249 7.99 8.87 -12.28
CA ALA A 249 8.53 10.22 -12.17
C ALA A 249 8.25 11.06 -13.42
N THR A 250 8.51 10.52 -14.62
CA THR A 250 8.26 11.20 -15.91
C THR A 250 6.78 11.43 -16.16
N THR A 251 5.92 10.45 -15.87
CA THR A 251 4.47 10.59 -16.03
C THR A 251 3.92 11.71 -15.15
N LEU A 252 4.33 11.79 -13.89
CA LEU A 252 3.95 12.88 -12.98
C LEU A 252 4.50 14.24 -13.46
N GLU A 253 5.76 14.28 -13.92
CA GLU A 253 6.38 15.50 -14.43
C GLU A 253 5.67 16.06 -15.67
N GLN A 254 5.15 15.18 -16.53
CA GLN A 254 4.43 15.60 -17.73
C GLN A 254 3.18 16.42 -17.37
N HIS A 255 2.39 15.96 -16.40
CA HIS A 255 1.24 16.71 -15.90
C HIS A 255 1.65 18.06 -15.28
N CYS A 256 2.77 18.11 -14.55
CA CYS A 256 3.27 19.37 -13.98
C CYS A 256 3.59 20.45 -15.03
N LYS A 257 3.94 20.09 -16.27
CA LYS A 257 4.21 21.06 -17.35
C LYS A 257 2.93 21.71 -17.87
N ASP A 258 1.83 20.98 -17.80
CA ASP A 258 0.52 21.40 -18.29
C ASP A 258 -0.27 22.18 -17.22
N PHE A 259 0.19 22.12 -15.98
CA PHE A 259 -0.32 22.98 -14.92
C PHE A 259 0.05 24.42 -15.24
N LYS A 260 -0.96 25.23 -15.57
CA LYS A 260 -0.82 26.69 -15.51
C LYS A 260 -0.25 27.01 -14.13
N GLN A 261 0.81 27.82 -14.05
CA GLN A 261 1.21 28.40 -12.76
C GLN A 261 -0.05 29.03 -12.18
N ASP A 262 -0.56 28.44 -11.11
CA ASP A 262 -1.71 28.97 -10.39
C ASP A 262 -1.36 30.42 -10.10
N SER A 263 -2.05 31.32 -10.79
CA SER A 263 -1.83 32.75 -10.67
C SER A 263 -2.44 33.13 -9.32
N TYR A 264 -1.60 33.17 -8.29
CA TYR A 264 -1.98 33.72 -7.00
C TYR A 264 -2.10 35.24 -7.10
#